data_AF-A0A5T3LQM2-F1
#
_entry.id   AF-A0A5T3LQM2-F1
#
_cell.length_a   1.000
_cell.length_b   1.000
_cell.length_c   1.000
_cell.angle_alpha   90.00
_cell.angle_beta   90.00
_cell.angle_gamma   90.00
#
_symmetry.space_group_name_H-M   'P 1'
#
loop_
_entity.id
_entity.type
_entity.pdbx_description
1 polymer ?
#
loop_
_entity_poly.entity_id
_entity_poly.type
_entity_poly.pdbx_seq_one_letter_code
_entity_poly.pdbx_strand_id
1 'polypeptide(L)'
;MTFLKEYVIVSGASGFIGKHLLEALKKSGISVVAITRDVIKNNSNALANVRWCSWDNIELLVEELSIDSALIGIIHLATEYGHKTSSLINI
;
A
#
# COMPACT_ATOMS: atom_id res chain seq x y z
N MET A 1 17.93 -24.62 -0.94
CA MET A 1 17.43 -23.43 -1.67
C MET A 1 16.57 -22.65 -0.68
N THR A 2 17.05 -21.50 -0.21
CA THR A 2 16.22 -20.55 0.55
C THR A 2 15.36 -19.81 -0.47
N PHE A 3 14.04 -19.99 -0.40
CA PHE A 3 13.12 -19.17 -1.19
C PHE A 3 13.04 -17.79 -0.53
N LEU A 4 13.35 -16.73 -1.29
CA LEU A 4 13.14 -15.35 -0.83
C LEU A 4 11.65 -15.09 -0.74
N LYS A 5 11.24 -14.33 0.27
CA LYS A 5 9.85 -13.92 0.43
C LYS A 5 9.50 -12.86 -0.61
N GLU A 6 8.48 -13.09 -1.42
CA GLU A 6 8.07 -12.12 -2.44
C GLU A 6 7.19 -11.02 -1.84
N TYR A 7 7.42 -9.78 -2.27
CA TYR A 7 6.57 -8.67 -1.88
C TYR A 7 6.33 -7.65 -2.99
N VAL A 8 5.23 -6.91 -2.86
CA VAL A 8 4.88 -5.76 -3.70
C VAL A 8 4.70 -4.50 -2.86
N ILE A 9 4.91 -3.35 -3.49
CA ILE A 9 4.60 -2.04 -2.91
C ILE A 9 3.31 -1.53 -3.54
N VAL A 10 2.36 -1.06 -2.72
CA VAL A 10 1.07 -0.54 -3.19
C VAL A 10 0.84 0.85 -2.61
N SER A 11 0.73 1.87 -3.47
CA SER A 11 0.22 3.19 -3.06
C SER A 11 -1.28 3.29 -3.32
N GLY A 12 -1.99 4.12 -2.53
CA GLY A 12 -3.46 4.16 -2.57
C GLY A 12 -4.10 2.89 -2.00
N ALA A 13 -3.35 2.12 -1.20
CA ALA A 13 -3.74 0.79 -0.72
C ALA A 13 -4.98 0.80 0.18
N SER A 14 -5.25 1.91 0.87
CA SER A 14 -6.46 2.09 1.70
C SER A 14 -7.68 2.64 0.93
N GLY A 15 -7.54 2.89 -0.37
CA GLY A 15 -8.61 3.36 -1.25
C GLY A 15 -9.59 2.27 -1.68
N PHE A 16 -10.56 2.63 -2.52
CA PHE A 16 -11.59 1.70 -3.02
C PHE A 16 -10.99 0.45 -3.69
N ILE A 17 -10.24 0.64 -4.77
CA ILE A 17 -9.58 -0.47 -5.48
C ILE A 17 -8.49 -1.12 -4.61
N GLY A 18 -7.73 -0.30 -3.87
CA GLY A 18 -6.62 -0.75 -3.03
C GLY A 18 -7.02 -1.85 -2.05
N LYS A 19 -8.13 -1.68 -1.32
CA LYS A 19 -8.60 -2.69 -0.36
C LYS A 19 -8.91 -4.04 -1.01
N HIS A 20 -9.54 -4.05 -2.18
CA HIS A 20 -9.83 -5.28 -2.92
C HIS A 20 -8.55 -5.94 -3.45
N LEU A 21 -7.59 -5.13 -3.91
CA LEU A 21 -6.30 -5.62 -4.37
C LEU A 21 -5.48 -6.24 -3.22
N LEU A 22 -5.44 -5.61 -2.04
CA LEU A 22 -4.77 -6.16 -0.87
C LEU A 22 -5.31 -7.55 -0.49
N GLU A 23 -6.63 -7.72 -0.53
CA GLU A 23 -7.26 -9.02 -0.27
C GLU A 23 -6.89 -10.09 -1.32
N ALA A 24 -6.78 -9.70 -2.59
CA ALA A 24 -6.35 -10.62 -3.65
C ALA A 24 -4.87 -11.03 -3.49
N LEU A 25 -3.97 -10.06 -3.28
CA LEU A 25 -2.54 -10.31 -3.07
C LEU A 25 -2.29 -11.21 -1.86
N LYS A 26 -3.03 -11.00 -0.76
CA LYS A 26 -3.00 -11.85 0.43
C LYS A 26 -3.35 -13.30 0.10
N LYS A 27 -4.41 -13.53 -0.66
CA LYS A 27 -4.84 -14.88 -1.07
C LYS A 27 -3.79 -15.58 -1.96
N SER A 28 -2.98 -14.82 -2.67
CA SER A 28 -1.86 -15.33 -3.47
C SER A 28 -0.59 -15.60 -2.66
N GLY A 29 -0.58 -15.30 -1.36
CA GLY A 29 0.59 -15.50 -0.49
C GLY A 29 1.68 -14.44 -0.64
N ILE A 30 1.44 -13.41 -1.43
CA ILE A 30 2.39 -12.30 -1.68
C ILE A 30 2.30 -11.32 -0.51
N SER A 31 3.45 -10.89 0.01
CA SER A 31 3.49 -9.85 1.05
C SER A 31 3.33 -8.47 0.46
N VAL A 32 2.77 -7.55 1.24
CA VAL A 32 2.47 -6.20 0.74
C VAL A 32 3.03 -5.14 1.66
N VAL A 33 3.76 -4.20 1.07
CA VAL A 33 4.04 -2.89 1.68
C VAL A 33 2.97 -1.92 1.19
N ALA A 34 2.08 -1.52 2.08
CA ALA A 34 0.92 -0.68 1.77
C ALA A 34 1.16 0.76 2.22
N ILE A 35 1.23 1.70 1.26
CA ILE A 35 1.44 3.12 1.55
C ILE A 35 0.09 3.79 1.86
N THR A 36 0.03 4.48 2.98
CA THR A 36 -1.16 5.21 3.44
C THR A 36 -0.80 6.52 4.13
N ARG A 37 -1.74 7.47 4.16
CA ARG A 37 -1.59 8.72 4.92
C ARG A 37 -1.87 8.55 6.41
N ASP A 38 -2.59 7.49 6.79
CA ASP A 38 -3.02 7.23 8.16
C ASP A 38 -2.63 5.81 8.57
N VAL A 39 -1.37 5.66 8.99
CA VAL A 39 -0.78 4.36 9.34
C VAL A 39 -1.47 3.76 10.55
N ILE A 40 -1.75 4.58 11.57
CA ILE A 40 -2.37 4.14 12.84
C ILE A 40 -3.73 3.52 12.58
N LYS A 41 -4.60 4.20 11.82
CA LYS A 41 -5.94 3.71 11.49
C LYS A 41 -5.91 2.41 10.68
N ASN A 42 -4.96 2.23 9.78
CA ASN A 42 -4.92 1.04 8.94
C ASN A 42 -4.27 -0.15 9.65
N ASN A 43 -3.38 0.09 10.61
CA ASN A 43 -2.80 -0.97 11.46
C ASN A 43 -3.81 -1.60 12.42
N SER A 44 -4.90 -0.90 12.80
CA SER A 44 -5.92 -1.48 13.69
C SER A 44 -6.67 -2.66 13.08
N ASN A 45 -6.72 -2.75 11.74
CA ASN A 45 -7.27 -3.88 11.00
C ASN A 45 -6.14 -4.77 10.47
N ALA A 46 -5.32 -5.30 11.38
CA ALA A 46 -4.13 -6.06 11.04
C ALA A 46 -4.44 -7.18 10.02
N LEU A 47 -4.00 -6.97 8.77
CA LEU A 47 -4.04 -7.97 7.73
C LEU A 47 -2.71 -8.72 7.77
N ALA A 48 -2.76 -10.04 7.93
CA ALA A 48 -1.57 -10.87 7.83
C ALA A 48 -0.85 -10.60 6.50
N ASN A 49 0.48 -10.49 6.55
CA ASN A 49 1.36 -10.19 5.40
C ASN A 49 1.19 -8.80 4.76
N VAL A 50 0.49 -7.86 5.41
CA VAL A 50 0.46 -6.44 5.01
C VAL A 50 1.21 -5.61 6.05
N ARG A 51 2.21 -4.83 5.61
CA ARG A 51 2.88 -3.82 6.41
C ARG A 51 2.46 -2.44 5.92
N TRP A 52 1.82 -1.65 6.79
CA TRP A 52 1.47 -0.28 6.46
C TRP A 52 2.63 0.66 6.75
N CYS A 53 2.89 1.59 5.83
CA CYS A 53 3.86 2.67 6.01
C CYS A 53 3.31 3.99 5.47
N SER A 54 3.86 5.10 5.96
CA SER A 54 3.66 6.40 5.33
C SER A 54 4.59 6.55 4.14
N TRP A 55 4.29 7.54 3.28
CA TRP A 55 5.17 7.89 2.18
C TRP A 55 6.59 8.20 2.66
N ASP A 56 6.73 8.95 3.76
CA ASP A 56 8.04 9.38 4.27
C ASP A 56 8.91 8.25 4.86
N ASN A 57 8.36 7.05 5.01
CA ASN A 57 9.04 5.91 5.64
C ASN A 57 9.23 4.73 4.67
N ILE A 58 8.90 4.88 3.38
CA ILE A 58 8.92 3.76 2.43
C ILE A 58 10.34 3.28 2.18
N GLU A 59 11.31 4.18 2.02
CA GLU A 59 12.70 3.83 1.73
C GLU A 59 13.30 2.98 2.85
N LEU A 60 13.13 3.41 4.10
CA LEU A 60 13.61 2.68 5.28
C LEU A 60 13.00 1.26 5.37
N LEU A 61 11.71 1.12 5.07
CA LEU A 61 11.04 -0.17 5.10
C LEU A 61 11.48 -1.10 3.95
N VAL A 62 11.74 -0.53 2.77
CA VAL A 62 12.25 -1.30 1.62
C VAL A 62 13.66 -1.80 1.89
N GLU A 63 14.52 -0.99 2.50
CA GLU A 63 15.86 -1.39 2.93
C GLU A 63 15.79 -2.55 3.94
N GLU A 64 14.93 -2.48 4.96
CA GLU A 64 14.72 -3.56 5.92
C GLU A 64 14.33 -4.88 5.25
N LEU A 65 13.41 -4.84 4.28
CA LEU A 65 12.89 -6.02 3.58
C LEU A 65 13.88 -6.61 2.56
N SER A 66 14.80 -5.81 2.02
CA SER A 66 15.73 -6.24 0.97
C SER A 66 16.69 -7.35 1.39
N ILE A 67 16.80 -7.61 2.70
CA ILE A 67 17.71 -8.60 3.28
C ILE A 67 17.26 -10.04 3.00
N ASP A 68 15.96 -10.32 3.04
CA ASP A 68 15.39 -11.68 2.96
C ASP A 68 14.20 -11.80 1.98
N SER A 69 13.87 -10.70 1.29
CA SER A 69 12.68 -10.59 0.46
C SER A 69 13.01 -10.03 -0.93
N ALA A 70 12.27 -10.47 -1.94
CA ALA A 70 12.39 -10.01 -3.31
C ALA A 70 11.22 -9.08 -3.67
N LEU A 71 11.53 -7.86 -4.12
CA LEU A 71 10.54 -6.94 -4.66
C LEU A 71 10.15 -7.42 -6.07
N ILE A 72 8.89 -7.84 -6.24
CA ILE A 72 8.38 -8.36 -7.52
C ILE A 72 7.51 -7.36 -8.28
N GLY A 73 7.13 -6.23 -7.65
CA GLY A 73 6.34 -5.21 -8.33
C GLY A 73 5.96 -4.00 -7.48
N ILE A 74 5.63 -2.92 -8.18
CA ILE A 74 5.11 -1.67 -7.61
C ILE A 74 3.78 -1.36 -8.30
N ILE A 75 2.74 -1.13 -7.50
CA ILE A 75 1.38 -0.85 -7.98
C ILE A 75 0.98 0.53 -7.47
N HIS A 76 0.76 1.46 -8.40
CA HIS A 76 0.37 2.82 -8.08
C HIS A 76 -1.13 3.03 -8.26
N LEU A 77 -1.88 3.15 -7.15
CA LEU A 77 -3.32 3.47 -7.14
C LEU A 77 -3.63 4.79 -6.43
N ALA A 78 -2.63 5.48 -5.90
CA ALA A 78 -2.85 6.78 -5.28
C ALA A 78 -3.29 7.77 -6.35
N THR A 79 -4.42 8.43 -6.11
CA THR A 79 -4.90 9.51 -6.97
C THR A 79 -5.35 10.66 -6.10
N GLU A 80 -5.13 11.87 -6.59
CA GLU A 80 -5.78 13.04 -6.04
C GLU A 80 -7.18 13.11 -6.64
N TYR A 81 -8.18 12.59 -5.93
CA TYR A 81 -9.56 12.90 -6.27
C TYR A 81 -9.74 14.39 -6.02
N GLY A 82 -9.77 15.18 -7.09
CA GLY A 82 -10.12 16.58 -7.01
C GLY A 82 -11.45 16.69 -6.27
N HIS A 83 -11.43 17.30 -5.08
CA HIS A 83 -12.59 17.98 -4.57
C HIS A 83 -12.89 19.10 -5.58
N LYS A 84 -13.58 18.76 -6.67
CA LYS A 84 -14.34 19.76 -7.42
C LYS A 84 -15.49 20.16 -6.50
N THR A 85 -15.20 20.99 -5.52
CA THR A 85 -16.11 22.10 -5.24
C THR A 85 -16.05 22.95 -6.49
N SER A 86 -16.82 22.57 -7.51
CA SER A 86 -17.42 23.57 -8.37
C SER A 86 -18.33 24.37 -7.44
N SER A 87 -17.73 25.34 -6.75
CA SER A 87 -18.44 26.51 -6.30
C SER A 87 -19.06 27.06 -7.58
N LEU A 88 -20.31 26.70 -7.82
CA LEU A 88 -21.17 27.44 -8.73
C LEU A 88 -21.27 28.82 -8.09
N ILE A 89 -20.28 29.67 -8.40
CA ILE A 89 -20.39 31.10 -8.22
C ILE A 89 -21.49 31.47 -9.22
N ASN A 90 -22.73 31.52 -8.73
CA ASN A 90 -23.80 32.20 -9.42
C ASN A 90 -23.36 33.67 -9.52
N ILE A 91 -22.88 34.05 -10.71
CA ILE A 91 -22.79 35.44 -11.14
C ILE A 91 -24.19 35.84 -11.61
#